data_AF-A0A9E6ALT0-F1
#
_entry.id   AF-A0A9E6ALT0-F1
#
_cell.length_a   1.000
_cell.length_b   1.000
_cell.length_c   1.000
_cell.angle_alpha   90.00
_cell.angle_beta   90.00
_cell.angle_gamma   90.00
#
_symmetry.space_group_name_H-M   'P 1'
#
loop_
_entity.id
_entity.type
_entity.pdbx_description
1 polymer ?
#
loop_
_entity_poly.entity_id
_entity_poly.type
_entity_poly.pdbx_seq_one_letter_code
_entity_poly.pdbx_strand_id
1 'polypeptide(L)'
;MKGELRRNASERLMFSAGDVPATEYPALSRSVARKFELKPLSEQLEGFAGGVDLISQKYSSGAGLVCLEWDNWLGFIATSEDDQSEELIKRIALHLCPGVDCSEAP
;
A
#
# COMPACT_ATOMS: atom_id res chain seq x y z
N MET A 1 -2.52 -1.78 -14.84
CA MET A 1 -2.16 -1.08 -13.58
C MET A 1 -0.82 -0.41 -13.76
N LYS A 2 -0.75 0.91 -13.57
CA LYS A 2 0.50 1.67 -13.55
C LYS A 2 0.80 2.02 -12.09
N GLY A 3 2.01 1.75 -11.64
CA GLY A 3 2.44 1.99 -10.27
C GLY A 3 3.47 3.11 -10.18
N GLU A 4 3.52 3.78 -9.03
CA GLU A 4 4.48 4.84 -8.71
C GLU A 4 4.95 4.69 -7.26
N LEU A 5 6.25 4.92 -7.02
CA LEU A 5 6.84 5.05 -5.69
C LEU A 5 7.15 6.52 -5.42
N ARG A 6 6.79 7.02 -4.24
CA ARG A 6 7.04 8.40 -3.81
C ARG A 6 7.13 8.50 -2.29
N ARG A 7 7.69 9.61 -1.78
CA ARG A 7 7.56 9.98 -0.37
C ARG A 7 6.20 10.65 -0.11
N ASN A 8 5.54 10.29 0.98
CA ASN A 8 4.34 11.02 1.44
C ASN A 8 4.75 12.23 2.31
N ALA A 9 3.77 13.01 2.78
CA ALA A 9 4.02 14.21 3.60
C ALA A 9 4.73 13.94 4.95
N SER A 10 4.86 12.68 5.35
CA SER A 10 5.60 12.23 6.53
C SER A 10 6.93 11.58 6.17
N GLU A 11 7.43 11.79 4.95
CA GLU A 11 8.67 11.19 4.42
C GLU A 11 8.67 9.65 4.40
N ARG A 12 7.49 9.03 4.46
CA ARG A 12 7.36 7.56 4.38
C ARG A 12 7.29 7.13 2.93
N LEU A 13 7.90 5.99 2.62
CA LEU A 13 7.82 5.41 1.28
C LEU A 13 6.41 4.90 1.03
N MET A 14 5.83 5.34 -0.07
CA MET A 14 4.48 4.99 -0.51
C MET A 14 4.54 4.47 -1.94
N PHE A 15 3.93 3.31 -2.16
CA PHE A 15 3.56 2.83 -3.48
C PHE A 15 2.09 3.14 -3.73
N SER A 16 1.77 3.67 -4.90
CA SER A 16 0.38 3.81 -5.35
C SER A 16 0.19 3.17 -6.71
N ALA A 17 -0.98 2.56 -6.91
CA ALA A 17 -1.40 1.93 -8.14
C ALA A 17 -2.80 2.40 -8.50
N GLY A 18 -2.85 3.29 -9.50
CA GLY A 18 -4.09 3.84 -10.02
C GLY A 18 -4.94 2.81 -10.77
N ASP A 19 -6.16 3.22 -11.11
CA ASP A 19 -7.18 2.42 -11.82
C ASP A 19 -7.65 1.15 -11.08
N VAL A 20 -7.42 1.06 -9.77
CA VAL A 20 -7.95 -0.03 -8.93
C VAL A 20 -9.32 0.39 -8.39
N PRO A 21 -10.43 -0.27 -8.78
CA PRO A 21 -11.74 0.02 -8.20
C PRO A 21 -11.85 -0.52 -6.76
N ALA A 22 -12.70 0.10 -5.94
CA ALA A 22 -12.94 -0.31 -4.55
C ALA A 22 -13.30 -1.80 -4.41
N THR A 23 -14.00 -2.36 -5.40
CA THR A 23 -14.41 -3.77 -5.43
C THR A 23 -13.24 -4.74 -5.59
N GLU A 24 -12.12 -4.30 -6.16
CA GLU A 24 -10.91 -5.12 -6.35
C GLU A 24 -9.93 -5.01 -5.17
N TYR A 25 -9.98 -3.91 -4.41
CA TYR A 25 -9.10 -3.68 -3.26
C TYR A 25 -9.04 -4.88 -2.28
N PRO A 26 -10.16 -5.47 -1.83
CA PRO A 26 -10.10 -6.61 -0.90
C PRO A 26 -9.41 -7.84 -1.47
N ALA A 27 -9.45 -8.06 -2.79
CA ALA A 27 -8.75 -9.17 -3.43
C ALA A 27 -7.25 -8.89 -3.55
N LEU A 28 -6.88 -7.66 -3.94
CA LEU A 28 -5.50 -7.18 -4.01
C LEU A 28 -4.82 -7.22 -2.65
N SER A 29 -5.43 -6.64 -1.62
CA SER A 29 -4.90 -6.64 -0.26
C SER A 29 -4.70 -8.05 0.28
N ARG A 30 -5.62 -8.98 0.01
CA ARG A 30 -5.45 -10.41 0.38
C ARG A 30 -4.31 -11.08 -0.40
N SER A 31 -4.13 -10.76 -1.68
CA SER A 31 -3.03 -11.27 -2.49
C SER A 31 -1.68 -10.81 -1.94
N VAL A 32 -1.54 -9.51 -1.67
CA VAL A 32 -0.35 -8.90 -1.05
C VAL A 32 -0.10 -9.52 0.32
N ALA A 33 -1.12 -9.56 1.19
CA ALA A 33 -1.00 -10.10 2.52
C ALA A 33 -0.53 -11.56 2.52
N ARG A 34 -1.09 -12.39 1.64
CA ARG A 34 -0.67 -13.79 1.49
C ARG A 34 0.75 -13.91 0.96
N LYS A 35 1.14 -13.10 -0.03
CA LYS A 35 2.46 -13.16 -0.67
C LYS A 35 3.59 -12.80 0.30
N PHE A 36 3.35 -11.84 1.18
CA PHE A 36 4.34 -11.31 2.12
C PHE A 36 4.11 -11.74 3.57
N GLU A 37 3.24 -12.73 3.79
CA GLU A 37 2.93 -13.29 5.12
C GLU A 37 2.49 -12.21 6.13
N LEU A 38 1.76 -11.21 5.63
CA LEU A 38 1.28 -10.09 6.44
C LEU A 38 0.16 -10.56 7.36
N LYS A 39 0.24 -10.13 8.62
CA LYS A 39 -0.80 -10.35 9.63
C LYS A 39 -1.51 -9.04 9.93
N PRO A 40 -2.85 -8.99 9.88
CA PRO A 40 -3.57 -7.78 10.23
C PRO A 40 -3.31 -7.42 11.69
N LEU A 41 -2.97 -6.16 11.95
CA LEU A 41 -2.78 -5.62 13.30
C LEU A 41 -4.01 -4.86 13.80
N SER A 42 -4.85 -4.40 12.87
CA SER A 42 -6.07 -3.69 13.15
C SER A 42 -7.22 -4.31 12.38
N GLU A 43 -8.43 -3.99 12.80
CA GLU A 43 -9.59 -4.10 11.93
C GLU A 43 -9.42 -3.17 10.72
N GLN A 44 -10.10 -3.51 9.63
CA GLN A 44 -10.16 -2.64 8.46
C GLN A 44 -10.99 -1.41 8.84
N LEU A 45 -10.43 -0.23 8.58
CA LEU A 45 -11.12 1.03 8.71
C LEU A 45 -11.74 1.41 7.37
N GLU A 46 -13.00 1.81 7.39
CA GLU A 46 -13.72 2.36 6.25
C GLU A 46 -14.29 3.71 6.67
N GLY A 47 -14.12 4.74 5.84
CA GLY A 47 -14.59 6.06 6.18
C GLY A 47 -14.51 7.06 5.05
N PHE A 48 -15.00 8.27 5.32
CA PHE A 48 -14.95 9.40 4.41
C PHE A 48 -14.19 10.55 5.08
N ALA A 49 -13.05 10.93 4.53
CA ALA A 49 -12.18 11.97 5.09
C ALA A 49 -11.89 13.02 4.02
N GLY A 50 -12.21 14.29 4.29
CA GLY A 50 -11.84 15.40 3.41
C GLY A 50 -12.39 15.34 1.98
N GLY A 51 -13.49 14.61 1.73
CA GLY A 51 -14.03 14.43 0.37
C GLY A 51 -13.68 13.10 -0.30
N VAL A 52 -12.94 12.23 0.40
CA VAL A 52 -12.32 11.02 -0.14
C VAL A 52 -12.86 9.79 0.59
N ASP A 53 -13.31 8.79 -0.17
CA ASP A 53 -13.63 7.46 0.37
C ASP A 53 -12.32 6.74 0.65
N LEU A 54 -12.12 6.30 1.89
CA LEU A 54 -10.90 5.67 2.34
C LEU A 54 -11.22 4.30 2.94
N ILE A 55 -10.46 3.30 2.51
CA ILE A 55 -10.39 1.99 3.17
C ILE A 55 -8.93 1.78 3.56
N SER A 56 -8.64 1.42 4.81
CA SER A 56 -7.27 1.17 5.24
C SER A 56 -7.16 0.04 6.25
N GLN A 57 -6.04 -0.66 6.24
CA GLN A 57 -5.72 -1.66 7.25
C GLN A 57 -4.22 -1.76 7.46
N LYS A 58 -3.82 -1.81 8.74
CA LYS A 58 -2.42 -1.99 9.12
C LYS A 58 -2.07 -3.47 9.24
N TYR A 59 -0.88 -3.79 8.78
CA TYR A 59 -0.33 -5.12 8.78
C TYR A 59 1.07 -5.15 9.39
N SER A 60 1.40 -6.27 10.02
CA SER A 60 2.76 -6.59 10.45
C SER A 60 3.31 -7.77 9.69
N SER A 61 4.63 -7.80 9.56
CA SER A 61 5.39 -8.97 9.13
C SER A 61 6.69 -9.05 9.93
N GLY A 62 7.47 -10.11 9.72
CA GLY A 62 8.85 -10.16 10.24
C GLY A 62 9.76 -9.05 9.68
N ALA A 63 9.33 -8.35 8.62
CA ALA A 63 10.08 -7.30 7.94
C ALA A 63 9.60 -5.87 8.29
N GLY A 64 8.66 -5.70 9.22
CA GLY A 64 8.17 -4.38 9.67
C GLY A 64 6.66 -4.20 9.50
N LEU A 65 6.23 -2.93 9.60
CA LEU A 65 4.82 -2.52 9.59
C LEU A 65 4.44 -1.80 8.29
N VAL A 66 3.31 -2.18 7.69
CA VAL A 66 2.79 -1.52 6.48
C VAL A 66 1.31 -1.21 6.61
N CYS A 67 0.89 -0.09 6.02
CA CYS A 67 -0.51 0.22 5.82
C CYS A 67 -0.88 -0.11 4.38
N LEU A 68 -1.93 -0.91 4.17
CA LEU A 68 -2.56 -1.07 2.86
C LEU A 68 -3.83 -0.25 2.86
N GLU A 69 -3.99 0.58 1.83
CA GLU A 69 -5.08 1.54 1.75
C GLU A 69 -5.67 1.55 0.35
N TRP A 70 -6.88 2.06 0.25
CA TRP A 70 -7.52 2.41 -0.99
C TRP A 70 -8.21 3.74 -0.83
N ASP A 71 -8.04 4.60 -1.82
CA ASP A 71 -8.86 5.79 -1.95
C ASP A 71 -9.35 6.00 -3.38
N ASN A 72 -10.41 6.79 -3.53
CA ASN A 72 -11.06 7.01 -4.82
C ASN A 72 -10.24 7.87 -5.81
N TRP A 73 -9.09 8.42 -5.41
CA TRP A 73 -8.23 9.24 -6.26
C TRP A 73 -6.98 8.51 -6.72
N LEU A 74 -6.34 7.75 -5.83
CA LEU A 74 -5.05 7.08 -6.02
C LEU A 74 -5.19 5.58 -6.26
N GLY A 75 -6.37 5.00 -6.01
CA GLY A 75 -6.58 3.57 -6.11
C GLY A 75 -5.92 2.83 -4.95
N PHE A 76 -5.14 1.79 -5.25
CA PHE A 76 -4.46 1.01 -4.22
C PHE A 76 -3.19 1.73 -3.73
N ILE A 77 -2.98 1.71 -2.41
CA ILE A 77 -1.85 2.34 -1.75
C ILE A 77 -1.20 1.33 -0.80
N ALA A 78 0.13 1.32 -0.77
CA ALA A 78 0.91 0.66 0.29
C ALA A 78 1.93 1.65 0.86
N THR A 79 1.90 1.87 2.17
CA THR A 79 2.75 2.86 2.85
C THR A 79 3.58 2.18 3.94
N SER A 80 4.88 2.50 4.03
CA SER A 80 5.72 2.05 5.15
C SER A 80 5.31 2.77 6.43
N GLU A 81 5.15 2.05 7.53
CA GLU A 81 4.88 2.67 8.83
C GLU A 81 6.17 2.93 9.63
N ASP A 82 7.29 2.34 9.21
CA ASP A 82 8.63 2.48 9.77
C ASP A 82 9.71 2.40 8.67
N ASP A 83 10.95 2.78 8.98
CA ASP A 83 12.06 2.77 8.00
C ASP A 83 12.43 1.35 7.55
N GLN A 84 12.19 0.35 8.40
CA GLN A 84 12.55 -1.05 8.12
C GLN A 84 11.64 -1.67 7.05
N SER A 85 10.41 -1.17 6.93
CA SER A 85 9.40 -1.64 6.00
C SER A 85 9.47 -1.01 4.60
N GLU A 86 10.38 -0.07 4.35
CA GLU A 86 10.56 0.50 3.00
C GLU A 86 10.89 -0.56 1.95
N GLU A 87 11.76 -1.51 2.28
CA GLU A 87 12.11 -2.61 1.37
C GLU A 87 10.89 -3.51 1.09
N LEU A 88 10.00 -3.67 2.07
CA LEU A 88 8.74 -4.37 1.89
C LEU A 88 7.82 -3.61 0.90
N ILE A 89 7.77 -2.28 0.96
CA ILE A 89 7.01 -1.47 -0.01
C ILE A 89 7.54 -1.64 -1.44
N LYS A 90 8.86 -1.62 -1.65
CA LYS A 90 9.46 -1.86 -2.97
C LYS A 90 9.13 -3.26 -3.49
N ARG A 91 9.18 -4.28 -2.63
CA ARG A 91 8.80 -5.65 -2.98
C ARG A 91 7.32 -5.77 -3.33
N ILE A 92 6.44 -5.08 -2.61
CA ILE A 92 5.00 -5.00 -2.94
C ILE A 92 4.82 -4.34 -4.30
N ALA A 93 5.50 -3.23 -4.55
CA ALA A 93 5.46 -2.50 -5.81
C ALA A 93 5.87 -3.41 -6.99
N LEU A 94 6.99 -4.14 -6.87
CA LEU A 94 7.45 -5.09 -7.89
C LEU A 94 6.52 -6.28 -8.09
N HIS A 95 5.88 -6.77 -7.01
CA HIS A 95 4.91 -7.87 -7.11
C HIS A 95 3.67 -7.47 -7.92
N LEU A 96 3.20 -6.23 -7.72
CA LEU A 96 1.99 -5.69 -8.33
C LEU A 96 2.27 -5.10 -9.72
N CYS A 97 3.41 -4.45 -9.90
CA CYS A 97 3.85 -3.77 -11.11
C CYS A 97 5.33 -4.08 -11.39
N PRO A 98 5.67 -5.20 -12.07
CA PRO A 98 7.06 -5.62 -12.28
C PRO A 98 7.97 -4.63 -13.03
N GLY A 99 7.38 -3.62 -13.70
CA GLY A 99 8.11 -2.56 -14.40
C GLY A 99 8.16 -1.22 -13.65
N VAL A 100 7.76 -1.18 -12.37
CA VAL A 100 7.88 0.03 -11.55
C VAL A 100 9.35 0.35 -11.31
N ASP A 101 9.72 1.61 -11.42
CA ASP A 101 11.06 2.07 -11.08
C ASP A 101 11.18 2.15 -9.55
N CYS A 102 12.12 1.40 -8.99
CA CYS A 102 12.43 1.39 -7.56
C CYS A 102 13.74 2.15 -7.24
N SER A 103 14.38 2.75 -8.24
CA SER A 103 15.45 3.73 -8.00
C SER A 103 14.86 4.94 -7.26
N GLU A 104 15.66 5.52 -6.36
CA GLU A 104 15.22 6.42 -5.27
C GLU A 104 13.91 7.17 -5.55
N ALA A 105 12.86 6.81 -4.81
CA ALA A 105 11.61 7.54 -4.84
C ALA A 105 11.92 9.01 -4.51
N PRO A 106 11.48 9.97 -5.35
CA PRO A 106 11.75 11.39 -5.12
C PRO A 106 11.16 11.88 -3.81
#